data_AF-A0A9P6VYM9-F1
#
_entry.id   AF-A0A9P6VYM9-F1
#
_cell.length_a   1.000
_cell.length_b   1.000
_cell.length_c   1.000
_cell.angle_alpha   90.00
_cell.angle_beta   90.00
_cell.angle_gamma   90.00
#
_symmetry.space_group_name_H-M   'P 1'
#
loop_
_entity.id
_entity.type
_entity.pdbx_description
1 polymer ?
#
loop_
_entity_poly.entity_id
_entity_poly.type
_entity_poly.pdbx_seq_one_letter_code
_entity_poly.pdbx_strand_id
1 'polypeptide(L)'
;MVAGSNNAAEPAHASFDGLLELEQTFYQAGFDGGFPHGELHGLFEGRELGREKSWELWEEIGYYEGTAKLWQAILQNATPGNVSRSQQSLQAIRALVSAFPASNDSSTLRDESIAQSSDVDINAQLGALRSKYRTSCALVGMRPRMAVSAGSDGSAQKGEDNLRSLGSTM
;
A
#
# COMPACT_ATOMS: atom_id res chain seq x y z
N MET A 1 35.15 -74.26 -22.90
CA MET A 1 36.08 -73.33 -22.23
C MET A 1 35.50 -71.94 -22.36
N VAL A 2 34.91 -71.47 -21.26
CA VAL A 2 34.23 -70.17 -21.12
C VAL A 2 35.30 -69.12 -20.84
N ALA A 3 35.29 -68.03 -21.60
CA ALA A 3 35.87 -66.75 -21.20
C ALA A 3 34.84 -65.67 -21.51
N GLY A 4 33.80 -65.61 -20.69
CA GLY A 4 33.05 -64.39 -20.47
C GLY A 4 33.84 -63.55 -19.47
N SER A 5 34.24 -62.34 -19.88
CA SER A 5 34.67 -61.30 -18.95
C SER A 5 33.85 -60.06 -19.24
N ASN A 6 32.68 -60.07 -18.61
CA ASN A 6 31.94 -58.93 -18.05
C ASN A 6 32.55 -57.56 -18.34
N ASN A 7 31.92 -56.83 -19.26
CA ASN A 7 31.94 -55.38 -19.25
C ASN A 7 31.20 -54.93 -17.99
N ALA A 8 31.93 -54.87 -16.87
CA ALA A 8 31.40 -54.38 -15.62
C ALA A 8 31.00 -52.93 -15.85
N ALA A 9 29.69 -52.66 -15.85
CA ALA A 9 29.16 -51.32 -15.73
C ALA A 9 29.89 -50.66 -14.56
N GLU A 10 30.69 -49.64 -14.85
CA GLU A 10 31.22 -48.76 -13.81
C GLU A 10 30.03 -48.36 -12.95
N PRO A 11 30.10 -48.52 -11.61
CA PRO A 11 29.10 -47.93 -10.76
C PRO A 11 29.13 -46.45 -11.11
N ALA A 12 28.02 -45.92 -11.59
CA ALA A 12 27.83 -44.49 -11.76
C ALA A 12 28.11 -43.86 -10.39
N HIS A 13 29.36 -43.48 -10.16
CA HIS A 13 29.71 -42.48 -9.20
C HIS A 13 28.75 -41.35 -9.55
N ALA A 14 27.85 -41.01 -8.64
CA ALA A 14 27.06 -39.80 -8.77
C ALA A 14 28.10 -38.69 -8.95
N SER A 15 28.36 -38.32 -10.20
CA SER A 15 29.35 -37.31 -10.50
C SER A 15 28.87 -36.05 -9.81
N PHE A 16 29.81 -35.27 -9.29
CA PHE A 16 29.45 -33.99 -8.70
C PHE A 16 28.62 -33.15 -9.70
N ASP A 17 28.91 -33.29 -10.99
CA ASP A 17 28.13 -32.72 -12.09
C ASP A 17 26.67 -33.21 -12.12
N GLY A 18 26.41 -34.50 -11.95
CA GLY A 18 25.04 -35.04 -11.90
C GLY A 18 24.26 -34.59 -10.67
N LEU A 19 24.93 -34.35 -9.54
CA LEU A 19 24.29 -33.76 -8.34
C LEU A 19 23.94 -32.28 -8.58
N LEU A 20 24.83 -31.53 -9.24
CA LEU A 20 24.61 -30.12 -9.58
C LEU A 20 23.46 -29.97 -10.60
N GLU A 21 23.39 -30.85 -11.61
CA GLU A 21 22.28 -30.88 -12.57
C GLU A 21 20.94 -31.18 -11.89
N LEU A 22 20.93 -32.11 -10.91
CA LEU A 22 19.75 -32.43 -10.12
C LEU A 22 19.30 -31.24 -9.27
N GLU A 23 20.23 -30.56 -8.58
CA GLU A 23 19.95 -29.34 -7.82
C GLU A 23 19.34 -28.26 -8.72
N GLN A 24 19.98 -27.98 -9.85
CA GLN A 24 19.51 -26.98 -10.81
C GLN A 24 18.11 -27.31 -11.33
N THR A 25 17.81 -28.59 -11.56
CA THR A 25 16.48 -29.04 -12.00
C THR A 25 15.41 -28.74 -10.94
N PHE A 26 15.68 -29.04 -9.67
CA PHE A 26 14.73 -28.74 -8.59
C PHE A 26 14.59 -27.24 -8.33
N TYR A 27 15.69 -26.48 -8.44
CA TYR A 27 15.66 -25.02 -8.35
C TYR A 27 14.77 -24.43 -9.44
N GLN A 28 15.00 -24.81 -10.70
CA GLN A 28 14.22 -24.31 -11.83
C GLN A 28 12.75 -24.73 -11.72
N ALA A 29 12.47 -25.99 -11.34
CA ALA A 29 11.10 -26.45 -11.13
C ALA A 29 10.38 -25.68 -10.01
N GLY A 30 11.08 -25.36 -8.93
CA GLY A 30 10.56 -24.53 -7.84
C GLY A 30 10.31 -23.09 -8.28
N PHE A 31 11.20 -22.52 -9.07
CA PHE A 31 11.04 -21.18 -9.63
C PHE A 31 9.87 -21.11 -10.64
N ASP A 32 9.82 -22.02 -11.60
CA ASP A 32 8.78 -22.06 -12.64
C ASP A 32 7.37 -22.28 -12.05
N GLY A 33 7.28 -23.03 -10.95
CA GLY A 33 6.04 -23.20 -10.21
C GLY A 33 5.71 -22.04 -9.28
N GLY A 34 6.71 -21.52 -8.56
CA GLY A 34 6.52 -20.54 -7.49
C GLY A 34 6.41 -19.10 -7.97
N PHE A 35 7.22 -18.70 -8.96
CA PHE A 35 7.29 -17.32 -9.42
C PHE A 35 5.97 -16.82 -10.05
N PRO A 36 5.34 -17.53 -11.01
CA PRO A 36 4.07 -17.09 -11.59
C PRO A 36 2.94 -17.07 -10.55
N HIS A 37 2.97 -17.99 -9.59
CA HIS A 37 2.00 -18.04 -8.50
C HIS A 37 2.17 -16.84 -7.56
N GLY A 38 3.42 -16.51 -7.19
CA GLY A 38 3.75 -15.36 -6.37
C GLY A 38 3.36 -14.04 -7.03
N GLU A 39 3.63 -13.87 -8.33
CA GLU A 39 3.23 -12.69 -9.10
C GLU A 39 1.71 -12.50 -9.07
N LEU A 40 0.95 -13.57 -9.37
CA LEU A 40 -0.51 -13.53 -9.33
C LEU A 40 -1.04 -13.25 -7.94
N HIS A 41 -0.53 -13.92 -6.92
CA HIS A 41 -0.99 -13.74 -5.54
C HIS A 41 -0.72 -12.32 -5.03
N GLY A 42 0.49 -11.80 -5.27
CA GLY A 42 0.86 -10.43 -4.93
C GLY A 42 -0.04 -9.40 -5.63
N LEU A 43 -0.42 -9.65 -6.89
CA LEU A 43 -1.36 -8.77 -7.60
C LEU A 43 -2.77 -8.79 -6.98
N PHE A 44 -3.28 -9.97 -6.61
CA PHE A 44 -4.61 -10.08 -6.00
C PHE A 44 -4.65 -9.47 -4.60
N GLU A 45 -3.68 -9.81 -3.76
CA GLU A 45 -3.56 -9.30 -2.40
C GLU A 45 -3.36 -7.77 -2.40
N GLY A 46 -2.47 -7.26 -3.26
CA GLY A 46 -2.24 -5.82 -3.41
C GLY A 46 -3.50 -5.06 -3.85
N ARG A 47 -4.31 -5.64 -4.73
CA ARG A 47 -5.60 -5.04 -5.15
C ARG A 47 -6.62 -5.02 -4.02
N GLU A 48 -6.71 -6.10 -3.25
CA GLU A 48 -7.63 -6.20 -2.13
C GLU A 48 -7.26 -5.22 -1.02
N LEU A 49 -5.98 -5.21 -0.62
CA LEU A 49 -5.44 -4.28 0.36
C LEU A 49 -5.60 -2.82 -0.09
N GLY A 50 -5.29 -2.53 -1.35
CA GLY A 50 -5.46 -1.19 -1.93
C GLY A 50 -6.91 -0.72 -1.87
N ARG A 51 -7.89 -1.62 -2.16
CA ARG A 51 -9.32 -1.31 -2.05
C ARG A 51 -9.71 -0.99 -0.61
N GLU A 52 -9.28 -1.79 0.36
CA GLU A 52 -9.59 -1.58 1.78
C GLU A 52 -9.01 -0.26 2.29
N LYS A 53 -7.71 -0.02 2.04
CA LYS A 53 -7.02 1.19 2.51
C LYS A 53 -7.43 2.45 1.78
N SER A 54 -7.76 2.36 0.50
CA SER A 54 -8.31 3.50 -0.23
C SER A 54 -9.67 3.93 0.33
N TRP A 55 -10.49 3.01 0.86
CA TRP A 55 -11.75 3.37 1.50
C TRP A 55 -11.54 4.22 2.76
N GLU A 56 -10.66 3.77 3.67
CA GLU A 56 -10.28 4.52 4.87
C GLU A 56 -9.75 5.92 4.52
N LEU A 57 -8.89 6.00 3.49
CA LEU A 57 -8.33 7.24 2.99
C LEU A 57 -9.41 8.17 2.41
N TRP A 58 -10.27 7.65 1.53
CA TRP A 58 -11.28 8.45 0.84
C TRP A 58 -12.44 8.87 1.75
N GLU A 59 -12.73 8.14 2.81
CA GLU A 59 -13.64 8.58 3.86
C GLU A 59 -13.14 9.89 4.51
N GLU A 60 -11.85 9.93 4.85
CA GLU A 60 -11.23 11.13 5.43
C GLU A 60 -11.22 12.29 4.42
N ILE A 61 -10.77 12.05 3.19
CA ILE A 61 -10.73 13.06 2.12
C ILE A 61 -12.13 13.62 1.85
N GLY A 62 -13.12 12.73 1.72
CA GLY A 62 -14.52 13.09 1.44
C GLY A 62 -15.14 13.92 2.55
N TYR A 63 -14.83 13.63 3.82
CA TYR A 63 -15.28 14.47 4.93
C TYR A 63 -14.71 15.89 4.86
N TYR A 64 -13.43 16.05 4.54
CA TYR A 64 -12.82 17.38 4.40
C TYR A 64 -13.41 18.15 3.23
N GLU A 65 -13.61 17.48 2.10
CA GLU A 65 -14.23 18.08 0.92
C GLU A 65 -15.68 18.50 1.19
N GLY A 66 -16.47 17.62 1.83
CA GLY A 66 -17.84 17.89 2.20
C GLY A 66 -17.97 19.06 3.18
N THR A 67 -17.09 19.12 4.19
CA THR A 67 -17.02 20.26 5.11
C THR A 67 -16.69 21.54 4.36
N ALA A 68 -15.71 21.51 3.45
CA ALA A 68 -15.35 22.68 2.66
C ALA A 68 -16.52 23.18 1.80
N LYS A 69 -17.22 22.28 1.11
CA LYS A 69 -18.41 22.59 0.30
C LYS A 69 -19.53 23.21 1.13
N LEU A 70 -19.86 22.62 2.28
CA LEU A 70 -20.91 23.10 3.18
C LEU A 70 -20.63 24.53 3.65
N TRP A 71 -19.43 24.77 4.18
CA TRP A 71 -19.09 26.09 4.73
C TRP A 71 -18.89 27.15 3.66
N GLN A 72 -18.42 26.75 2.48
CA GLN A 72 -18.37 27.64 1.34
C GLN A 72 -19.78 28.12 0.97
N ALA A 73 -20.77 27.23 0.92
CA ALA A 73 -22.17 27.60 0.64
C ALA A 73 -22.76 28.51 1.73
N ILE A 74 -22.52 28.21 3.02
CA ILE A 74 -22.98 29.04 4.14
C ILE A 74 -22.39 30.46 4.05
N LEU A 75 -21.09 30.58 3.81
CA LEU A 75 -20.41 31.88 3.71
C LEU A 75 -20.87 32.68 2.48
N GLN A 76 -21.11 32.01 1.35
CA GLN A 76 -21.62 32.65 0.14
C GLN A 76 -23.04 33.22 0.34
N ASN A 77 -23.89 32.51 1.07
CA ASN A 77 -25.24 32.98 1.41
C ASN A 77 -25.21 34.13 2.43
N ALA A 78 -24.27 34.12 3.38
CA ALA A 78 -24.15 35.18 4.38
C ALA A 78 -23.58 36.49 3.82
N THR A 79 -22.60 36.40 2.92
CA THR A 79 -21.94 37.57 2.30
C THR A 79 -21.78 37.36 0.79
N PRO A 80 -22.86 37.49 0.00
CA PRO A 80 -22.80 37.28 -1.44
C PRO A 80 -21.88 38.29 -2.12
N GLY A 81 -20.96 37.81 -2.95
CA GLY A 81 -20.04 38.64 -3.76
C GLY A 81 -18.72 39.05 -3.07
N ASN A 82 -18.52 38.76 -1.78
CA ASN A 82 -17.24 39.01 -1.10
C ASN A 82 -16.46 37.71 -0.89
N VAL A 83 -15.27 37.62 -1.50
CA VAL A 83 -14.36 36.48 -1.31
C VAL A 83 -13.51 36.71 -0.07
N SER A 84 -13.98 36.18 1.07
CA SER A 84 -13.24 36.25 2.33
C SER A 84 -12.02 35.30 2.35
N ARG A 85 -11.06 35.59 3.23
CA ARG A 85 -9.91 34.70 3.50
C ARG A 85 -10.36 33.26 3.83
N SER A 86 -11.48 33.11 4.53
CA SER A 86 -12.06 31.81 4.88
C SER A 86 -12.55 31.08 3.63
N GLN A 87 -13.22 31.77 2.68
CA GLN A 87 -13.62 31.16 1.41
C GLN A 87 -12.43 30.69 0.57
N GLN A 88 -11.36 31.50 0.49
CA GLN A 88 -10.12 31.10 -0.21
C GLN A 88 -9.48 29.87 0.43
N SER A 89 -9.47 29.80 1.77
CA SER A 89 -8.91 28.65 2.48
C SER A 89 -9.69 27.37 2.19
N LEU A 90 -11.02 27.44 2.13
CA LEU A 90 -11.90 26.31 1.79
C LEU A 90 -11.75 25.90 0.32
N GLN A 91 -11.56 26.85 -0.60
CA GLN A 91 -11.28 26.55 -2.01
C GLN A 91 -9.93 25.82 -2.17
N ALA A 92 -8.93 26.19 -1.39
CA ALA A 92 -7.65 25.51 -1.39
C ALA A 92 -7.73 24.07 -0.84
N ILE A 93 -8.64 23.76 0.10
CA ILE A 93 -8.93 22.36 0.47
C ILE A 93 -9.40 21.58 -0.76
N ARG A 94 -10.36 22.13 -1.51
CA ARG A 94 -10.91 21.46 -2.71
C ARG A 94 -9.85 21.24 -3.78
N ALA A 95 -8.93 22.20 -3.96
CA ALA A 95 -7.80 22.05 -4.88
C ALA A 95 -6.86 20.90 -4.46
N LEU A 96 -6.57 20.78 -3.15
CA LEU A 96 -5.79 19.67 -2.63
C LEU A 96 -6.50 18.33 -2.83
N VAL A 97 -7.83 18.27 -2.60
CA VAL A 97 -8.63 17.06 -2.84
C VAL A 97 -8.60 16.64 -4.31
N SER A 98 -8.71 17.59 -5.25
CA SER A 98 -8.65 17.28 -6.69
C SER A 98 -7.28 16.79 -7.17
N ALA A 99 -6.22 16.96 -6.37
CA ALA A 99 -4.88 16.47 -6.70
C ALA A 99 -4.67 14.99 -6.33
N PHE A 100 -5.62 14.36 -5.63
CA PHE A 100 -5.56 12.93 -5.33
C PHE A 100 -5.93 12.09 -6.56
N PRO A 101 -5.25 10.94 -6.79
CA PRO A 101 -5.56 10.05 -7.88
C PRO A 101 -6.94 9.39 -7.66
N ALA A 102 -7.85 9.59 -8.62
CA ALA A 102 -9.20 9.00 -8.58
C ALA A 102 -9.31 7.68 -9.35
N SER A 103 -8.23 7.24 -10.01
CA SER A 103 -8.22 6.00 -10.80
C SER A 103 -6.91 5.27 -10.56
N ASN A 104 -7.02 3.96 -10.35
CA ASN A 104 -5.89 3.05 -10.24
C ASN A 104 -5.67 2.42 -11.63
N ASP A 105 -4.65 2.90 -12.35
CA ASP A 105 -4.25 2.26 -13.60
C ASP A 105 -3.17 1.21 -13.33
N SER A 106 -3.60 -0.05 -13.25
CA SER A 106 -2.70 -1.19 -13.03
C SER A 106 -1.96 -1.63 -14.29
N SER A 107 -2.21 -1.03 -15.46
CA SER A 107 -1.60 -1.45 -16.73
C SER A 107 -0.10 -1.15 -16.80
N THR A 108 0.36 -0.17 -16.02
CA THR A 108 1.76 0.26 -15.94
C THR A 108 2.61 -0.58 -14.98
N LEU A 109 2.01 -1.48 -14.17
CA LEU A 109 2.72 -2.30 -13.18
C LEU A 109 3.73 -3.28 -13.81
N ARG A 110 3.59 -3.61 -15.10
CA ARG A 110 4.50 -4.49 -15.83
C ARG A 110 5.66 -3.77 -16.48
N ASP A 111 5.62 -2.44 -16.51
CA ASP A 111 6.68 -1.63 -17.08
C ASP A 111 7.60 -1.14 -15.96
N GLU A 112 8.67 -1.90 -15.71
CA GLU A 112 9.73 -1.60 -14.74
C GLU A 112 10.30 -0.17 -14.91
N SER A 113 10.19 0.42 -16.11
CA SER A 113 10.66 1.78 -16.40
C SER A 113 9.68 2.89 -15.95
N ILE A 114 8.38 2.59 -15.82
CA ILE A 114 7.33 3.56 -15.46
C ILE A 114 7.11 3.61 -13.95
N ALA A 115 7.37 2.51 -13.23
CA ALA A 115 7.21 2.42 -11.77
C ALA A 115 7.96 3.52 -10.98
N GLN A 116 8.97 4.16 -11.57
CA GLN A 116 9.75 5.24 -10.96
C GLN A 116 9.22 6.66 -11.26
N SER A 117 8.28 6.83 -12.21
CA SER A 117 7.98 8.14 -12.82
C SER A 117 6.78 8.90 -12.24
N SER A 118 5.94 8.24 -11.43
CA SER A 118 4.71 8.84 -10.91
C SER A 118 4.44 8.48 -9.45
N ASP A 119 5.48 8.49 -8.61
CA ASP A 119 5.29 8.23 -7.18
C ASP A 119 4.62 9.44 -6.53
N VAL A 120 3.29 9.47 -6.60
CA VAL A 120 2.47 10.45 -5.90
C VAL A 120 2.58 10.13 -4.42
N ASP A 121 3.26 10.99 -3.66
CA ASP A 121 3.34 10.85 -2.21
C ASP A 121 1.97 11.18 -1.57
N ILE A 122 1.12 10.15 -1.49
CA ILE A 122 -0.23 10.22 -0.91
C ILE A 122 -0.15 10.69 0.55
N ASN A 123 0.89 10.29 1.30
CA ASN A 123 1.03 10.65 2.71
C ASN A 123 1.34 12.14 2.88
N ALA A 124 2.24 12.69 2.05
CA ALA A 124 2.52 14.13 2.04
C ALA A 124 1.28 14.94 1.64
N GLN A 125 0.55 14.50 0.60
CA GLN A 125 -0.70 15.14 0.18
C GLN A 125 -1.75 15.13 1.30
N LEU A 126 -1.92 13.99 1.99
CA LEU A 126 -2.85 13.86 3.11
C LEU A 126 -2.43 14.73 4.30
N GLY A 127 -1.13 14.80 4.60
CA GLY A 127 -0.58 15.69 5.62
C GLY A 127 -0.89 17.17 5.33
N ALA A 128 -0.69 17.59 4.08
CA ALA A 128 -1.03 18.94 3.62
C ALA A 128 -2.53 19.23 3.74
N LEU A 129 -3.38 18.28 3.34
CA LEU A 129 -4.83 18.39 3.44
C LEU A 129 -5.30 18.53 4.89
N ARG A 130 -4.81 17.68 5.80
CA ARG A 130 -5.10 17.73 7.25
C ARG A 130 -4.69 19.08 7.87
N SER A 131 -3.49 19.55 7.53
CA SER A 131 -3.00 20.86 7.99
C SER A 131 -3.93 21.98 7.52
N LYS A 132 -4.25 21.99 6.22
CA LYS A 132 -5.13 22.98 5.61
C LYS A 132 -6.54 22.96 6.19
N TYR A 133 -7.07 21.77 6.49
CA TYR A 133 -8.36 21.61 7.16
C TYR A 133 -8.34 22.29 8.54
N ARG A 134 -7.35 22.00 9.38
CA ARG A 134 -7.23 22.63 10.72
C ARG A 134 -7.18 24.16 10.63
N THR A 135 -6.37 24.70 9.73
CA THR A 135 -6.29 26.16 9.53
C THR A 135 -7.63 26.73 9.04
N SER A 136 -8.33 26.04 8.15
CA SER A 136 -9.63 26.48 7.64
C SER A 136 -10.71 26.46 8.72
N CYS A 137 -10.72 25.45 9.60
CA CYS A 137 -11.60 25.42 10.75
C CYS A 137 -11.39 26.64 11.67
N ALA A 138 -10.14 26.99 11.97
CA ALA A 138 -9.83 28.18 12.76
C ALA A 138 -10.34 29.47 12.11
N LEU A 139 -10.20 29.60 10.78
CA LEU A 139 -10.67 30.77 10.03
C LEU A 139 -12.20 30.88 9.94
N VAL A 140 -12.92 29.76 10.01
CA VAL A 140 -14.39 29.72 9.98
C VAL A 140 -14.99 29.77 11.39
N GLY A 141 -14.16 29.64 12.44
CA GLY A 141 -14.63 29.59 13.83
C GLY A 141 -15.22 28.23 14.22
N MET A 142 -14.84 27.17 13.51
CA MET A 142 -15.29 25.80 13.80
C MET A 142 -14.29 25.04 14.64
N ARG A 143 -14.81 24.14 15.49
CA ARG A 143 -14.00 23.08 16.10
C ARG A 143 -13.81 21.92 15.12
N PRO A 144 -12.56 21.49 14.83
CA PRO A 144 -12.30 20.26 14.08
C PRO A 144 -12.97 19.07 14.78
N ARG A 145 -13.81 18.33 14.05
CA ARG A 145 -14.59 17.20 14.59
C ARG A 145 -14.06 15.84 14.19
N MET A 146 -13.41 15.73 13.03
CA MET A 146 -12.67 14.52 12.72
C MET A 146 -11.41 14.52 13.57
N ALA A 147 -11.34 13.61 14.54
CA ALA A 147 -10.07 13.25 15.13
C ALA A 147 -9.27 12.59 14.02
N VAL A 148 -8.28 13.31 13.48
CA VAL A 148 -7.19 12.67 12.76
C VAL A 148 -6.74 11.54 13.66
N SER A 149 -6.87 10.29 13.20
CA SER A 149 -6.09 9.19 13.76
C SER A 149 -4.64 9.67 13.65
N ALA A 150 -4.13 10.26 14.74
CA ALA A 150 -2.70 10.36 14.98
C ALA A 150 -2.19 8.97 14.67
N GLY A 151 -1.23 8.90 13.75
CA GLY A 151 -0.93 7.72 12.94
C GLY A 151 -1.13 6.41 13.69
N SER A 152 -1.65 5.43 12.97
CA SER A 152 -1.38 4.02 13.27
C SER A 152 0.14 3.84 13.35
N ASP A 153 0.75 4.21 14.48
CA ASP A 153 1.96 3.57 14.97
C ASP A 153 1.57 2.11 15.15
N GLY A 154 2.34 1.26 14.47
CA GLY A 154 1.97 -0.11 14.17
C GLY A 154 1.35 -0.86 15.34
N SER A 155 0.24 -1.53 15.05
CA SER A 155 -0.23 -2.71 15.75
C SER A 155 0.80 -3.85 15.62
N ALA A 156 2.01 -3.67 16.15
CA ALA A 156 3.09 -4.66 16.19
C ALA A 156 3.48 -5.03 17.63
N GLN A 157 2.55 -4.92 18.58
CA GLN A 157 2.84 -5.19 20.00
C GLN A 157 1.73 -5.97 20.72
N LYS A 158 1.04 -6.86 20.00
CA LYS A 158 0.06 -7.78 20.62
C LYS A 158 0.34 -9.27 20.36
N GLY A 159 1.50 -9.60 19.81
CA GLY A 159 1.92 -10.98 19.51
C GLY A 159 2.94 -11.58 20.48
N GLU A 160 3.73 -10.76 21.19
CA GLU A 160 4.88 -11.25 21.97
C GLU A 160 4.56 -11.54 23.45
N ASP A 161 3.47 -10.99 23.99
CA ASP A 161 3.11 -11.17 25.41
C ASP A 161 2.51 -12.55 25.71
N ASN A 162 1.94 -13.24 24.72
CA ASN A 162 1.38 -14.59 24.91
C ASN A 162 2.45 -15.69 25.01
N LEU A 163 3.66 -15.47 24.46
CA LEU A 163 4.70 -16.50 24.49
C LEU A 163 5.52 -16.49 25.80
N ARG A 164 5.60 -15.34 26.47
CA ARG A 164 6.27 -15.21 27.77
C ARG A 164 5.46 -15.75 28.94
N SER A 165 4.14 -15.84 28.80
CA SER A 165 3.25 -16.36 29.84
C SER A 165 3.30 -17.89 29.99
N LEU A 166 3.79 -18.64 28.97
CA LEU A 166 3.86 -20.11 29.04
C LEU A 166 5.16 -20.64 29.68
N GLY A 167 6.18 -19.79 29.86
CA GLY A 167 7.51 -20.22 30.34
C GLY A 167 7.76 -20.06 31.85
N SER A 168 6.80 -19.53 32.61
CA SER A 168 7.00 -19.20 34.03
C SER A 168 6.28 -20.14 35.01
N THR A 169 5.86 -21.32 34.57
CA THR A 169 5.26 -22.32 35.45
C THR A 169 5.92 -23.68 35.28
N MET A 170 7.17 -23.79 35.76
CA MET A 170 7.76 -25.02 36.31
C MET A 170 8.82 -24.62 37.35
#